data_AF-A0A8S3CYY2-F1
#
_entry.id   AF-A0A8S3CYY2-F1
#
_cell.length_a   1.000
_cell.length_b   1.000
_cell.length_c   1.000
_cell.angle_alpha   90.00
_cell.angle_beta   90.00
_cell.angle_gamma   90.00
#
_symmetry.space_group_name_H-M   'P 1'
#
loop_
_entity.id
_entity.type
_entity.pdbx_description
1 polymer ?
#
loop_
_entity_poly.entity_id
_entity_poly.type
_entity_poly.pdbx_seq_one_letter_code
_entity_poly.pdbx_strand_id
1 'polypeptide(L)'
;MNASAILYGNNAWLMTSTGLVYMMTPALACFYGGLVENKNFLNQLFLSVVCMAIIPAQWCLFGYSFAFGSGNSVFGSFQYAVLSPMAMVNRNGENIDKSNVSSVTSLAFVAFQCSFATITPALISGAVVGRMKLIPYMIFIF
;
A
#
# COMPACT_ATOMS: atom_id res chain seq x y z
N MET A 1 -15.44 10.57 27.38
CA MET A 1 -15.57 9.55 26.31
C MET A 1 -14.53 8.48 26.53
N ASN A 2 -14.90 7.20 26.50
CA ASN A 2 -13.96 6.09 26.67
C ASN A 2 -12.94 6.12 25.53
N ALA A 3 -11.64 6.21 25.85
CA ALA A 3 -10.56 6.27 24.85
C ALA A 3 -10.57 5.08 23.88
N SER A 4 -11.03 3.91 24.35
CA SER A 4 -11.23 2.71 23.55
C SER A 4 -12.30 2.88 22.46
N ALA A 5 -13.41 3.57 22.75
CA ALA A 5 -14.49 3.78 21.78
C ALA A 5 -14.03 4.66 20.59
N ILE A 6 -13.20 5.68 20.86
CA ILE A 6 -12.61 6.53 19.83
C ILE A 6 -11.66 5.73 18.93
N LEU A 7 -10.80 4.89 19.53
CA LEU A 7 -9.88 4.02 18.78
C LEU A 7 -10.62 3.06 17.84
N TYR A 8 -11.70 2.42 18.31
CA TYR A 8 -12.50 1.52 17.47
C TYR A 8 -13.19 2.24 16.32
N GLY A 9 -13.76 3.42 16.57
CA GLY A 9 -14.38 4.24 15.51
C GLY A 9 -13.38 4.67 14.44
N ASN A 10 -12.21 5.14 14.86
CA ASN A 10 -11.15 5.53 13.94
C ASN A 10 -10.57 4.36 13.15
N ASN A 11 -10.38 3.19 13.79
CA ASN A 11 -9.98 1.97 13.11
C ASN A 11 -11.01 1.52 12.06
N ALA A 12 -12.30 1.54 12.42
CA ALA A 12 -13.37 1.17 11.50
C ALA A 12 -13.39 2.08 10.26
N TRP A 13 -13.25 3.40 10.48
CA TRP A 13 -13.16 4.37 9.39
C TRP A 13 -11.93 4.16 8.52
N LEU A 14 -10.75 3.93 9.13
CA LEU A 14 -9.51 3.75 8.37
C LEU A 14 -9.54 2.45 7.56
N MET A 15 -10.06 1.35 8.11
CA MET A 15 -10.19 0.08 7.40
C MET A 15 -11.21 0.18 6.25
N THR A 16 -12.32 0.89 6.46
CA THR A 16 -13.29 1.18 5.38
C THR A 16 -12.62 1.99 4.27
N SER A 17 -11.90 3.06 4.64
CA SER A 17 -11.15 3.90 3.70
C SER A 17 -10.09 3.10 2.94
N THR A 18 -9.39 2.17 3.61
CA THR A 18 -8.41 1.27 2.98
C THR A 18 -9.05 0.39 1.91
N GLY A 19 -10.22 -0.18 2.20
CA GLY A 19 -10.98 -0.97 1.22
C GLY A 19 -11.38 -0.15 -0.01
N LEU A 20 -11.83 1.09 0.19
CA LEU A 20 -12.19 2.01 -0.90
C LEU A 20 -10.99 2.33 -1.79
N VAL A 21 -9.82 2.65 -1.21
CA VAL A 21 -8.61 2.93 -1.99
C VAL A 21 -8.11 1.68 -2.71
N TYR A 22 -8.16 0.52 -2.07
CA TYR A 22 -7.73 -0.73 -2.69
C TYR A 22 -8.60 -1.10 -3.91
N MET A 23 -9.91 -0.82 -3.85
CA MET A 23 -10.85 -1.00 -4.96
C MET A 23 -10.54 -0.10 -6.17
N MET A 24 -9.79 1.00 -5.99
CA MET A 24 -9.37 1.84 -7.12
C MET A 24 -8.42 1.10 -8.06
N THR A 25 -7.64 0.13 -7.59
CA THR A 25 -6.69 -0.62 -8.42
C THR A 25 -7.36 -1.43 -9.55
N PRO A 26 -8.36 -2.29 -9.28
CA PRO A 26 -9.13 -2.94 -10.36
C PRO A 26 -9.99 -1.95 -11.15
N ALA A 27 -10.48 -0.87 -10.53
CA ALA A 27 -11.21 0.16 -11.27
C ALA A 27 -10.32 0.84 -12.33
N LEU A 28 -9.07 1.14 -11.99
CA LEU A 28 -8.07 1.66 -12.92
C LEU A 28 -7.71 0.64 -14.00
N ALA A 29 -7.65 -0.65 -13.66
CA ALA A 29 -7.41 -1.71 -14.64
C ALA A 29 -8.49 -1.71 -15.74
N CYS A 30 -9.76 -1.59 -15.36
CA CYS A 30 -10.87 -1.45 -16.31
C CYS A 30 -10.84 -0.12 -17.05
N PHE A 31 -10.53 0.98 -16.37
CA PHE A 31 -10.44 2.31 -16.97
C PHE A 31 -9.37 2.38 -18.06
N TYR A 32 -8.13 2.00 -17.74
CA TYR A 32 -7.05 1.94 -18.73
C TYR A 32 -7.26 0.81 -19.75
N GLY A 33 -7.89 -0.29 -19.34
CA GLY A 33 -8.32 -1.35 -20.25
C GLY A 33 -9.23 -0.82 -21.36
N GLY A 34 -10.19 0.04 -21.04
CA GLY A 34 -11.08 0.65 -22.03
C GLY A 34 -10.42 1.69 -22.94
N LEU A 35 -9.24 2.22 -22.56
CA LEU A 35 -8.49 3.19 -23.35
C LEU A 35 -7.47 2.54 -24.29
N VAL A 36 -7.10 1.28 -24.05
CA VAL A 36 -6.15 0.55 -24.89
C VAL A 36 -6.86 -0.21 -26.01
N GLU A 37 -6.10 -0.56 -27.05
CA GLU A 37 -6.62 -1.42 -28.12
C GLU A 37 -7.15 -2.75 -27.57
N ASN A 38 -8.25 -3.25 -28.14
CA ASN A 38 -8.92 -4.50 -27.70
C ASN A 38 -7.95 -5.69 -27.55
N LYS A 39 -6.92 -5.79 -28.40
CA LYS A 39 -5.92 -6.86 -28.34
C LYS A 39 -5.07 -6.83 -27.07
N ASN A 40 -4.97 -5.67 -26.41
CA ASN A 40 -4.16 -5.43 -25.23
C ASN A 40 -4.99 -5.31 -23.94
N PHE A 41 -6.31 -5.38 -24.02
CA PHE A 41 -7.21 -5.28 -22.85
C PHE A 41 -6.88 -6.32 -21.76
N LEU A 42 -6.77 -7.59 -22.16
CA LEU A 42 -6.41 -8.69 -21.27
C LEU A 42 -5.05 -8.47 -20.60
N ASN A 43 -4.07 -7.96 -21.36
CA ASN A 43 -2.75 -7.66 -20.83
C ASN A 43 -2.81 -6.56 -19.75
N GLN A 44 -3.63 -5.53 -19.95
CA GLN A 44 -3.79 -4.45 -18.96
C GLN A 44 -4.43 -4.94 -17.66
N LEU A 45 -5.45 -5.81 -17.75
CA LEU A 45 -6.03 -6.45 -16.58
C LEU A 45 -4.99 -7.30 -15.83
N PHE A 46 -4.20 -8.09 -16.56
CA PHE A 46 -3.19 -8.96 -15.97
C PHE A 46 -2.07 -8.17 -15.26
N LEU A 47 -1.59 -7.08 -15.86
CA LEU A 47 -0.58 -6.19 -15.26
C LEU A 47 -1.07 -5.59 -13.93
N SER A 48 -2.35 -5.20 -13.88
CA SER A 48 -2.95 -4.63 -12.66
C SER A 48 -3.13 -5.69 -11.55
N VAL A 49 -3.51 -6.92 -11.90
CA VAL A 49 -3.60 -8.05 -10.95
C VAL A 49 -2.22 -8.40 -10.39
N VAL A 50 -1.19 -8.41 -11.24
CA VAL A 50 0.19 -8.67 -10.82
C VAL A 50 0.69 -7.58 -9.86
N CYS A 51 0.33 -6.31 -10.07
CA CYS A 51 0.65 -5.24 -9.10
C CYS A 51 0.02 -5.50 -7.73
N MET A 52 -1.26 -5.92 -7.70
CA MET A 52 -1.95 -6.25 -6.46
C MET A 52 -1.37 -7.46 -5.73
N ALA A 53 -0.57 -8.31 -6.40
CA ALA A 53 0.11 -9.42 -5.75
C ALA A 53 1.52 -9.04 -5.27
N ILE A 54 2.29 -8.34 -6.11
CA ILE A 54 3.71 -8.08 -5.86
C ILE A 54 3.90 -6.95 -4.85
N ILE A 55 3.13 -5.86 -4.97
CA ILE A 55 3.36 -4.67 -4.15
C ILE A 55 3.02 -4.89 -2.67
N PRO A 56 1.92 -5.57 -2.30
CA PRO A 56 1.69 -5.88 -0.90
C PRO A 56 2.80 -6.76 -0.30
N ALA A 57 3.39 -7.67 -1.09
CA ALA A 57 4.51 -8.49 -0.63
C ALA A 57 5.77 -7.63 -0.40
N GLN A 58 6.12 -6.78 -1.36
CA GLN A 58 7.24 -5.83 -1.27
C GLN A 58 7.07 -4.83 -0.10
N TRP A 59 5.84 -4.33 0.08
CA TRP A 59 5.46 -3.46 1.19
C TRP A 59 5.68 -4.12 2.55
N CYS A 60 5.28 -5.39 2.68
CA CYS A 60 5.45 -6.15 3.92
C CYS A 60 6.93 -6.47 4.22
N LEU A 61 7.73 -6.75 3.18
CA LEU A 61 9.13 -7.11 3.36
C LEU A 61 9.98 -5.94 3.84
N PHE A 62 9.93 -4.81 3.14
CA PHE A 62 10.75 -3.63 3.47
C PHE A 62 10.10 -2.30 3.14
N GLY A 63 9.10 -2.24 2.24
CA GLY A 63 8.54 -0.98 1.75
C GLY A 63 7.96 -0.09 2.87
N TYR A 64 7.23 -0.68 3.82
CA TYR A 64 6.71 0.08 4.97
C TYR A 64 7.82 0.66 5.84
N SER A 65 8.87 -0.13 6.10
CA SER A 65 10.01 0.28 6.92
C SER A 65 10.79 1.41 6.27
N PHE A 66 10.95 1.37 4.95
CA PHE A 66 11.69 2.38 4.22
C PHE A 66 10.94 3.74 4.16
N ALA A 67 9.61 3.71 4.12
CA ALA A 67 8.77 4.91 4.06
C ALA A 67 8.48 5.52 5.44
N PHE A 68 8.25 4.69 6.47
CA PHE A 68 7.78 5.13 7.79
C PHE A 68 8.71 4.74 8.95
N GLY A 69 9.84 4.11 8.67
CA GLY A 69 10.88 3.80 9.67
C GLY A 69 11.58 5.06 10.17
N SER A 70 12.06 5.01 11.41
CA SER A 70 12.96 6.05 11.93
C SER A 70 14.25 6.06 11.11
N GLY A 71 14.70 7.21 10.63
CA GLY A 71 15.82 7.30 9.69
C GLY A 71 16.23 8.73 9.39
N ASN A 72 16.77 8.96 8.20
CA ASN A 72 17.15 10.28 7.70
C ASN A 72 15.97 10.94 6.98
N SER A 73 16.11 12.23 6.59
CA SER A 73 15.06 12.98 5.89
C SER A 73 14.61 12.39 4.54
N VAL A 74 15.36 11.45 3.99
CA VAL A 74 15.13 10.84 2.66
C VAL A 74 14.73 9.37 2.75
N PHE A 75 15.21 8.64 3.75
CA PHE A 75 15.01 7.19 3.88
C PHE A 75 14.82 6.79 5.34
N GLY A 76 13.88 5.89 5.60
CA GLY A 76 13.71 5.21 6.88
C GLY A 76 14.82 4.16 7.13
N SER A 77 14.65 3.41 8.22
CA SER A 77 15.51 2.26 8.57
C SER A 77 14.84 0.93 8.23
N PHE A 78 15.55 -0.19 8.46
CA PHE A 78 15.00 -1.56 8.39
C PHE A 78 14.33 -2.02 9.71
N GLN A 79 14.01 -1.09 10.62
CA GLN A 79 13.47 -1.41 11.94
C GLN A 79 12.10 -2.13 11.89
N TYR A 80 11.31 -1.91 10.84
CA TYR A 80 10.00 -2.53 10.61
C TYR A 80 10.02 -3.58 9.49
N ALA A 81 11.19 -4.10 9.12
CA ALA A 81 11.28 -5.16 8.10
C ALA A 81 10.44 -6.38 8.51
N VAL A 82 9.77 -6.99 7.53
CA VAL A 82 8.89 -8.17 7.67
C VAL A 82 7.73 -7.96 8.66
N LEU A 83 7.32 -6.70 8.92
CA LEU A 83 6.33 -6.36 9.96
C LEU A 83 6.65 -7.04 11.31
N SER A 84 7.92 -7.02 11.74
CA SER A 84 8.31 -7.62 13.03
C SER A 84 7.35 -7.21 14.15
N PRO A 85 6.67 -8.17 14.82
CA PRO A 85 5.61 -7.89 15.80
C PRO A 85 6.09 -7.00 16.95
N MET A 86 7.36 -7.12 17.35
CA MET A 86 7.98 -6.32 18.42
C MET A 86 8.11 -4.82 18.07
N ALA A 87 8.24 -4.47 16.79
CA ALA A 87 8.34 -3.09 16.35
C ALA A 87 6.95 -2.42 16.22
N MET A 88 5.92 -3.19 15.82
CA MET A 88 4.53 -2.72 15.73
C MET A 88 3.87 -2.51 17.10
N VAL A 89 4.28 -3.28 18.12
CA VAL A 89 3.81 -3.15 19.51
C VAL A 89 4.34 -1.87 20.18
N ASN A 90 5.56 -1.44 19.87
CA ASN A 90 6.15 -0.22 20.47
C ASN A 90 5.39 1.07 20.15
N ARG A 91 4.64 1.11 19.04
CA ARG A 91 3.76 2.25 18.71
C ARG A 91 2.45 2.27 19.50
N ASN A 92 2.11 1.18 20.19
CA ASN A 92 0.98 1.10 21.11
C ASN A 92 1.38 1.31 22.59
N GLY A 93 2.68 1.38 22.92
CA GLY A 93 3.17 1.07 24.27
C GLY A 93 4.00 2.13 25.00
N GLU A 94 4.89 2.89 24.36
CA GLU A 94 5.78 3.79 25.11
C GLU A 94 6.28 4.92 24.22
N ASN A 95 6.04 6.17 24.64
CA ASN A 95 6.37 7.43 23.96
C ASN A 95 5.42 7.84 22.83
N ILE A 96 4.25 8.29 23.27
CA ILE A 96 3.34 9.16 22.53
C ILE A 96 4.06 10.49 22.26
N ASP A 97 4.73 10.62 21.11
CA ASP A 97 4.88 11.93 20.48
C ASP A 97 3.49 12.37 20.01
N LYS A 98 2.94 13.32 20.77
CA LYS A 98 1.56 13.86 20.73
C LYS A 98 1.21 14.66 19.47
N SER A 99 1.79 14.37 18.31
CA SER A 99 1.54 15.14 17.10
C SER A 99 1.20 14.26 15.90
N ASN A 100 0.00 13.67 15.90
CA ASN A 100 -0.81 13.30 14.71
C ASN A 100 -1.12 11.81 14.46
N VAL A 101 -0.71 10.82 15.29
CA VAL A 101 -1.02 9.40 14.95
C VAL A 101 -1.45 8.49 16.11
N SER A 102 -1.77 9.00 17.30
CA SER A 102 -2.22 8.17 18.43
C SER A 102 -3.75 7.99 18.48
N SER A 103 -4.35 7.60 17.37
CA SER A 103 -5.81 7.42 17.27
C SER A 103 -6.22 6.16 16.50
N VAL A 104 -5.26 5.40 15.97
CA VAL A 104 -5.50 4.25 15.09
C VAL A 104 -4.44 3.18 15.33
N THR A 105 -4.80 1.91 15.25
CA THR A 105 -3.88 0.77 15.39
C THR A 105 -2.82 0.77 14.30
N SER A 106 -1.56 0.51 14.66
CA SER A 106 -0.41 0.47 13.74
C SER A 106 -0.65 -0.33 12.47
N LEU A 107 -1.26 -1.51 12.59
CA LEU A 107 -1.56 -2.39 11.46
C LEU A 107 -2.57 -1.79 10.48
N ALA A 108 -3.59 -1.08 10.97
CA ALA A 108 -4.59 -0.43 10.11
C ALA A 108 -3.94 0.69 9.28
N PHE A 109 -2.98 1.41 9.87
CA PHE A 109 -2.19 2.41 9.14
C PHE A 109 -1.27 1.78 8.08
N VAL A 110 -0.62 0.65 8.39
CA VAL A 110 0.19 -0.10 7.42
C VAL A 110 -0.66 -0.53 6.22
N ALA A 111 -1.86 -1.08 6.47
CA ALA A 111 -2.78 -1.50 5.43
C ALA A 111 -3.28 -0.33 4.58
N PHE A 112 -3.62 0.80 5.22
CA PHE A 112 -4.02 2.02 4.50
C PHE A 112 -2.90 2.51 3.57
N GLN A 113 -1.67 2.59 4.04
CA GLN A 113 -0.54 3.05 3.22
C GLN A 113 -0.17 2.03 2.12
N CYS A 114 -0.33 0.73 2.38
CA CYS A 114 -0.16 -0.32 1.37
C CYS A 114 -1.08 -0.11 0.16
N SER A 115 -2.30 0.39 0.36
CA SER A 115 -3.22 0.66 -0.75
C SER A 115 -2.72 1.76 -1.70
N PHE A 116 -2.07 2.81 -1.18
CA PHE A 116 -1.41 3.85 -1.99
C PHE A 116 -0.13 3.35 -2.66
N ALA A 117 0.63 2.53 -1.97
CA ALA A 117 1.78 1.87 -2.58
C ALA A 117 1.35 1.01 -3.78
N THR A 118 0.22 0.31 -3.67
CA THR A 118 -0.32 -0.59 -4.71
C THR A 118 -0.87 0.17 -5.92
N ILE A 119 -1.56 1.31 -5.73
CA ILE A 119 -2.16 2.06 -6.85
C ILE A 119 -1.11 2.76 -7.73
N THR A 120 0.05 3.11 -7.16
CA THR A 120 1.10 3.87 -7.85
C THR A 120 1.67 3.13 -9.09
N PRO A 121 2.15 1.88 -8.99
CA PRO A 121 2.59 1.12 -10.17
C PRO A 121 1.42 0.71 -11.06
N ALA A 122 0.20 0.56 -10.52
CA ALA A 122 -0.98 0.32 -11.35
C ALA A 122 -1.25 1.49 -12.33
N LEU A 123 -0.99 2.74 -11.95
CA LEU A 123 -1.04 3.89 -12.86
C LEU A 123 0.05 3.82 -13.94
N ILE A 124 1.25 3.36 -13.58
CA ILE A 124 2.35 3.16 -14.53
C ILE A 124 1.97 2.09 -15.55
N SER A 125 1.34 0.99 -15.12
CA SER A 125 0.90 -0.10 -15.99
C SER A 125 0.12 0.40 -17.21
N GLY A 126 -0.79 1.37 -17.00
CA GLY A 126 -1.63 1.96 -18.04
C GLY A 126 -0.86 2.70 -19.14
N ALA A 127 0.34 3.20 -18.85
CA ALA A 127 1.19 3.90 -19.83
C ALA A 127 2.08 2.94 -20.65
N VAL A 128 2.42 1.78 -20.09
CA VAL A 128 3.35 0.80 -20.70
C VAL A 128 2.66 -0.40 -21.34
N VAL A 129 1.32 -0.43 -21.35
CA VAL A 129 0.52 -1.49 -21.98
C VAL A 129 0.91 -1.70 -23.44
N GLY A 130 1.20 -2.96 -23.78
CA GLY A 130 1.56 -3.36 -25.14
C GLY A 130 2.98 -2.93 -25.57
N ARG A 131 3.75 -2.30 -24.67
CA ARG A 131 5.13 -1.84 -24.91
C ARG A 131 6.16 -2.52 -24.01
N MET A 132 5.74 -3.16 -22.93
CA MET A 132 6.59 -3.96 -22.04
C MET A 132 6.11 -5.41 -21.92
N LYS A 133 7.06 -6.33 -21.73
CA LYS A 133 6.77 -7.73 -21.36
C LYS A 133 6.47 -7.82 -19.85
N LEU A 134 5.74 -8.86 -19.45
CA LEU A 134 5.35 -9.10 -18.06
C LEU A 134 6.55 -9.20 -17.10
N ILE A 135 7.59 -9.96 -17.46
CA ILE A 135 8.74 -10.20 -16.57
C ILE A 135 9.54 -8.91 -16.29
N PRO A 136 9.95 -8.12 -17.30
CA PRO A 136 10.56 -6.82 -17.07
C PRO A 136 9.68 -5.87 -16.25
N TYR A 137 8.35 -5.93 -16.45
CA TYR A 137 7.42 -5.14 -15.65
C TYR A 137 7.41 -5.55 -14.17
N MET A 138 7.38 -6.85 -13.88
CA MET A 138 7.45 -7.37 -12.51
C MET A 138 8.72 -6.94 -11.77
N ILE A 139 9.86 -6.95 -12.47
CA ILE A 139 11.14 -6.50 -11.91
C ILE A 139 11.16 -4.97 -11.72
N PHE A 140 10.51 -4.22 -12.62
CA PHE A 140 10.45 -2.76 -12.54
C PHE A 140 9.62 -2.26 -11.36
N ILE A 141 8.54 -2.97 -11.01
CA ILE A 141 7.64 -2.56 -9.91
C ILE A 141 8.06 -3.09 -8.52
N PHE A 142 8.98 -4.05 -8.46
CA PHE A 142 9.48 -4.64 -7.22
C PHE A 142 10.59 -3.77 -6.61
#